data_AF-D3FPS5-F1
#
_entry.id   AF-D3FPS5-F1
#
_cell.length_a   1.000
_cell.length_b   1.000
_cell.length_c   1.000
_cell.angle_alpha   90.00
_cell.angle_beta   90.00
_cell.angle_gamma   90.00
#
_symmetry.space_group_name_H-M   'P 1'
#
loop_
_entity.id
_entity.type
_entity.pdbx_description
1 polymer ?
#
loop_
_entity_poly.entity_id
_entity_poly.type
_entity_poly.pdbx_seq_one_letter_code
_entity_poly.pdbx_strand_id
1 'polypeptide(L)'
;MTSLQANFVITPWLLLVPAAVIFLVARKVPALPALTVGVMLGFLSHILIQGGSIGDAVNTLNDGFSIASGNEMIDSLFNRGGIEAMMYTVSLTIVAMTFGGVLENTGMLKAMVDQILKLAKTSKGLLTTAVSSAFFTNVTTAEQYISVVLPGRMYVQSFKEKKLHPKNLSRAVEDGGTLTSVFVPWNTCAIFIFATLAVHPFEYAPYAVLNFVVPILSIIYAWTGFTITRLTDEEALQMERAEQESEQKAI
;
A
#
# COMPACT_ATOMS: atom_id res chain seq x y z
N MET A 1 8.53 -5.32 33.92
CA MET A 1 9.30 -6.55 33.63
C MET A 1 8.68 -7.78 34.28
N THR A 2 8.32 -7.72 35.57
CA THR A 2 7.71 -8.82 36.35
C THR A 2 6.44 -9.40 35.71
N SER A 3 5.50 -8.57 35.25
CA SER A 3 4.27 -9.06 34.60
C SER A 3 4.52 -9.74 33.24
N LEU A 4 5.57 -9.36 32.51
CA LEU A 4 5.91 -9.96 31.22
C LEU A 4 6.64 -11.30 31.40
N GLN A 5 7.61 -11.36 32.31
CA GLN A 5 8.33 -12.59 32.64
C GLN A 5 7.43 -13.65 33.29
N ALA A 6 6.31 -13.25 33.90
CA ALA A 6 5.32 -14.16 34.45
C ALA A 6 4.46 -14.86 33.38
N ASN A 7 4.33 -14.26 32.19
CA ASN A 7 3.45 -14.77 31.13
C ASN A 7 4.20 -15.29 29.90
N PHE A 8 5.48 -14.93 29.74
CA PHE A 8 6.27 -15.31 28.58
C PHE A 8 7.68 -15.77 28.97
N VAL A 9 8.15 -16.79 28.26
CA VAL A 9 9.57 -17.13 28.20
C VAL A 9 10.24 -16.10 27.30
N ILE A 10 10.95 -15.15 27.90
CA ILE A 10 11.66 -14.09 27.18
C ILE A 10 13.13 -14.47 27.07
N THR A 11 13.57 -14.80 25.86
CA THR A 11 14.98 -15.11 25.57
C THR A 11 15.45 -14.37 24.31
N PRO A 12 16.73 -13.97 24.23
CA PRO A 12 17.27 -13.30 23.05
C PRO A 12 17.11 -14.12 21.75
N TRP A 13 17.06 -15.45 21.84
CA TRP A 13 16.88 -16.33 20.69
C TRP A 13 15.52 -16.17 20.00
N LEU A 14 14.47 -15.72 20.70
CA LEU A 14 13.17 -15.43 20.08
C LEU A 14 13.22 -14.24 19.11
N LEU A 15 14.25 -13.39 19.21
CA LEU A 15 14.49 -12.33 18.22
C LEU A 15 14.89 -12.89 16.85
N LEU A 16 15.24 -14.18 16.75
CA LEU A 16 15.47 -14.83 15.46
C LEU A 16 14.21 -14.85 14.59
N VAL A 17 13.01 -14.85 15.18
CA VAL A 17 11.75 -14.81 14.43
C VAL A 17 11.61 -13.51 13.62
N PRO A 18 11.61 -12.31 14.24
CA PRO A 18 11.58 -11.06 13.47
C PRO A 18 12.85 -10.87 12.63
N ALA A 19 14.02 -11.32 13.11
CA ALA A 19 15.26 -11.23 12.33
C ALA A 19 15.21 -12.04 11.02
N ALA A 20 14.57 -13.23 11.03
CA ALA A 20 14.37 -14.03 9.82
C ALA A 20 13.49 -13.29 8.80
N VAL A 21 12.40 -12.66 9.25
CA VAL A 21 11.54 -11.84 8.37
C VAL A 21 12.32 -10.65 7.79
N ILE A 22 13.06 -9.91 8.63
CA ILE A 22 13.91 -8.79 8.20
C ILE A 22 14.95 -9.26 7.18
N PHE A 23 15.57 -10.42 7.42
CA PHE A 23 16.52 -11.01 6.49
C PHE A 23 15.87 -11.33 5.14
N LEU A 24 14.69 -11.96 5.12
CA LEU A 24 13.96 -12.24 3.87
C LEU A 24 13.63 -10.96 3.10
N VAL A 25 13.19 -9.91 3.79
CA VAL A 25 12.93 -8.59 3.19
C VAL A 25 14.23 -7.97 2.64
N ALA A 26 15.34 -8.04 3.38
CA ALA A 26 16.64 -7.58 2.92
C ALA A 26 17.15 -8.35 1.68
N ARG A 27 16.77 -9.62 1.56
CA ARG A 27 17.01 -10.48 0.39
C ARG A 27 16.03 -10.24 -0.77
N LYS A 28 15.14 -9.25 -0.65
CA LYS A 28 14.12 -8.90 -1.66
C LYS A 28 13.13 -10.04 -1.95
N VAL A 29 12.89 -10.91 -0.97
CA VAL A 29 11.82 -11.92 -1.07
C VAL A 29 10.48 -11.18 -1.08
N PRO A 30 9.50 -11.59 -1.92
CA PRO A 30 8.19 -10.97 -1.93
C PRO A 30 7.54 -10.96 -0.54
N ALA A 31 6.77 -9.91 -0.25
CA ALA A 31 6.24 -9.66 1.10
C ALA A 31 5.37 -10.81 1.62
N LEU A 32 4.50 -11.39 0.78
CA LEU A 32 3.59 -12.45 1.19
C LEU A 32 4.33 -13.70 1.71
N PRO A 33 5.26 -14.34 0.95
CA PRO A 33 6.10 -15.42 1.48
C PRO A 33 6.87 -15.05 2.74
N ALA A 34 7.44 -13.85 2.81
CA ALA A 34 8.22 -13.41 3.98
C ALA A 34 7.36 -13.34 5.26
N LEU A 35 6.14 -12.81 5.13
CA LEU A 35 5.18 -12.76 6.23
C LEU A 35 4.67 -14.16 6.62
N THR A 36 4.43 -15.05 5.64
CA THR A 36 4.05 -16.44 5.92
C THR A 36 5.12 -17.16 6.75
N VAL A 37 6.40 -16.98 6.42
CA VAL A 37 7.50 -17.53 7.23
C VAL A 37 7.46 -16.97 8.65
N GLY A 38 7.22 -15.66 8.82
CA GLY A 38 7.05 -15.05 10.13
C GLY A 38 5.92 -15.67 10.96
N VAL A 39 4.75 -15.86 10.35
CA VAL A 39 3.60 -16.52 10.99
C VAL A 39 3.94 -17.95 11.40
N MET A 40 4.56 -18.73 10.50
CA MET A 40 4.95 -20.12 10.78
C MET A 40 5.99 -20.20 11.91
N LEU A 41 7.00 -19.33 11.92
CA LEU A 41 8.00 -19.29 12.99
C LEU A 41 7.39 -18.84 14.33
N GLY A 42 6.43 -17.89 14.31
CA GLY A 42 5.67 -17.50 15.50
C GLY A 42 4.83 -18.65 16.05
N PHE A 43 4.12 -19.36 15.17
CA PHE A 43 3.33 -20.55 15.50
C PHE A 43 4.20 -21.65 16.13
N LEU A 44 5.35 -21.95 15.53
CA LEU A 44 6.30 -22.92 16.07
C LEU A 44 6.88 -22.46 17.41
N SER A 45 7.14 -21.17 17.59
CA SER A 45 7.66 -20.63 18.84
C SER A 45 6.63 -20.72 19.98
N HIS A 46 5.34 -20.52 19.68
CA HIS A 46 4.26 -20.71 20.65
C HIS A 46 4.23 -22.15 21.19
N ILE A 47 4.35 -23.14 20.30
CA ILE A 47 4.28 -24.55 20.68
C ILE A 47 5.57 -25.03 21.36
N LEU A 48 6.72 -24.77 20.74
CA LEU A 48 8.00 -25.37 21.15
C LEU A 48 8.65 -24.64 22.33
N ILE A 49 8.42 -23.33 22.48
CA ILE A 49 9.15 -22.49 23.46
C ILE A 49 8.20 -22.00 24.55
N GLN A 50 7.01 -21.53 24.20
CA GLN A 50 6.03 -21.03 25.18
C GLN A 50 5.20 -22.17 25.80
N GLY A 51 5.25 -23.38 25.23
CA GLY A 51 4.54 -24.56 25.75
C GLY A 51 3.03 -24.56 25.47
N GLY A 52 2.55 -23.75 24.53
CA GLY A 52 1.15 -23.71 24.14
C GLY A 52 0.75 -24.88 23.24
N SER A 53 -0.55 -25.15 23.14
CA SER A 53 -1.06 -26.24 22.31
C SER A 53 -1.23 -25.81 20.85
N ILE A 54 -1.33 -26.79 19.93
CA ILE A 54 -1.68 -26.53 18.52
C ILE A 54 -3.06 -25.87 18.43
N GLY A 55 -4.03 -26.32 19.24
CA GLY A 55 -5.38 -25.76 19.27
C GLY A 55 -5.37 -24.29 19.66
N ASP A 56 -4.66 -23.96 20.73
CA ASP A 56 -4.52 -22.57 21.19
C ASP A 56 -3.81 -21.70 20.16
N ALA A 57 -2.80 -22.23 19.47
CA ALA A 57 -2.10 -21.52 18.41
C ALA A 57 -3.02 -21.19 17.23
N VAL A 58 -3.89 -22.13 16.80
CA VAL A 58 -4.88 -21.90 15.74
C VAL A 58 -5.93 -20.88 16.20
N ASN A 59 -6.47 -21.02 17.42
CA ASN A 59 -7.44 -20.07 17.96
C ASN A 59 -6.82 -18.67 18.09
N THR A 60 -5.56 -18.57 18.52
CA THR A 60 -4.82 -17.30 18.60
C THR A 60 -4.66 -16.63 17.24
N LEU A 61 -4.51 -17.39 16.14
CA LEU A 61 -4.49 -16.81 14.79
C LEU A 61 -5.86 -16.24 14.39
N ASN A 62 -6.95 -16.91 14.77
CA ASN A 62 -8.30 -16.48 14.43
C ASN A 62 -8.78 -15.33 15.32
N ASP A 63 -8.78 -15.53 16.64
CA ASP A 63 -9.39 -14.65 17.64
C ASP A 63 -8.40 -13.56 18.09
N GLY A 64 -7.11 -13.88 18.06
CA GLY A 64 -6.04 -13.06 18.62
C GLY A 64 -5.52 -13.58 19.95
N PHE A 65 -4.35 -13.09 20.35
CA PHE A 65 -3.82 -13.37 21.68
C PHE A 65 -4.55 -12.53 22.73
N SER A 66 -4.77 -13.10 23.92
CA SER A 66 -5.43 -12.43 25.04
C SER A 66 -4.72 -12.71 26.36
N ILE A 67 -4.39 -11.66 27.11
CA ILE A 67 -3.76 -11.69 28.42
C ILE A 67 -4.43 -10.69 29.37
N ALA A 68 -4.53 -11.07 30.63
CA ALA A 68 -4.90 -10.18 31.74
C ALA A 68 -3.70 -10.06 32.68
N SER A 69 -2.82 -9.09 32.42
CA SER A 69 -1.56 -8.94 33.17
C SER A 69 -1.68 -8.02 34.40
N GLY A 70 -2.83 -7.35 34.55
CA GLY A 70 -3.06 -6.32 35.57
C GLY A 70 -2.40 -4.97 35.25
N ASN A 71 -1.87 -4.81 34.04
CA ASN A 71 -1.28 -3.57 33.55
C ASN A 71 -1.91 -3.20 32.20
N GLU A 72 -2.64 -2.08 32.16
CA GLU A 72 -3.38 -1.64 30.96
C GLU A 72 -2.50 -1.44 29.72
N MET A 73 -1.26 -0.99 29.89
CA MET A 73 -0.32 -0.81 28.78
C MET A 73 0.10 -2.16 28.18
N ILE A 74 0.32 -3.17 29.03
CA ILE A 74 0.66 -4.52 28.55
C ILE A 74 -0.58 -5.14 27.90
N ASP A 75 -1.74 -5.04 28.53
CA ASP A 75 -2.96 -5.65 28.01
C ASP A 75 -3.36 -5.04 26.66
N SER A 76 -3.25 -3.72 26.49
CA SER A 76 -3.49 -3.05 25.19
C SER A 76 -2.46 -3.39 24.11
N LEU A 77 -1.22 -3.71 24.50
CA LEU A 77 -0.16 -4.08 23.54
C LEU A 77 -0.34 -5.50 23.00
N PHE A 78 -0.76 -6.44 23.84
CA PHE A 78 -0.87 -7.86 23.48
C PHE A 78 -2.26 -8.26 22.98
N ASN A 79 -3.33 -7.59 23.44
CA ASN A 79 -4.71 -7.92 23.09
C ASN A 79 -5.17 -7.13 21.84
N ARG A 80 -4.57 -7.43 20.68
CA ARG A 80 -4.83 -6.70 19.42
C ARG A 80 -5.76 -7.42 18.45
N GLY A 81 -6.27 -8.59 18.83
CA GLY A 81 -7.15 -9.42 17.98
C GLY A 81 -6.38 -10.22 16.92
N GLY A 82 -7.11 -11.09 16.22
CA GLY A 82 -6.62 -11.95 15.14
C GLY A 82 -7.28 -11.62 13.81
N ILE A 83 -7.44 -12.64 12.97
CA ILE A 83 -8.15 -12.52 11.68
C ILE A 83 -9.58 -12.00 11.87
N GLU A 84 -10.28 -12.42 12.93
CA GLU A 84 -11.64 -11.99 13.24
C GLU A 84 -11.74 -10.46 13.37
N ALA A 85 -10.83 -9.84 14.14
CA ALA A 85 -10.78 -8.40 14.31
C ALA A 85 -10.50 -7.65 13.00
N MET A 86 -9.86 -8.32 12.04
CA MET A 86 -9.56 -7.78 10.71
C MET A 86 -10.68 -8.02 9.68
N MET A 87 -11.70 -8.83 9.99
CA MET A 87 -12.71 -9.24 9.01
C MET A 87 -13.49 -8.08 8.41
N TYR A 88 -13.70 -6.99 9.16
CA TYR A 88 -14.31 -5.78 8.62
C TYR A 88 -13.47 -5.18 7.48
N THR A 89 -12.17 -4.98 7.73
CA THR A 89 -11.23 -4.47 6.72
C THR A 89 -11.11 -5.41 5.52
N VAL A 90 -11.02 -6.73 5.77
CA VAL A 90 -10.94 -7.74 4.70
C VAL A 90 -12.21 -7.73 3.84
N SER A 91 -13.39 -7.74 4.46
CA SER A 91 -14.68 -7.75 3.75
C SER A 91 -14.86 -6.49 2.90
N LEU A 92 -14.52 -5.32 3.46
CA LEU A 92 -14.54 -4.09 2.71
C LEU A 92 -13.58 -4.12 1.52
N THR A 93 -12.36 -4.63 1.72
CA THR A 93 -11.36 -4.73 0.66
C THR A 93 -11.86 -5.60 -0.50
N ILE A 94 -12.50 -6.72 -0.20
CA ILE A 94 -13.11 -7.61 -1.22
C ILE A 94 -14.19 -6.84 -2.02
N VAL A 95 -15.08 -6.13 -1.33
CA VAL A 95 -16.14 -5.34 -1.98
C VAL A 95 -15.56 -4.20 -2.82
N ALA A 96 -14.60 -3.45 -2.27
CA ALA A 96 -13.94 -2.33 -2.96
C ALA A 96 -13.17 -2.78 -4.20
N MET A 97 -12.37 -3.85 -4.10
CA MET A 97 -11.67 -4.43 -5.25
C MET A 97 -12.63 -4.96 -6.31
N THR A 98 -13.73 -5.61 -5.90
CA THR A 98 -14.76 -6.08 -6.84
C THR A 98 -15.40 -4.91 -7.58
N PHE A 99 -15.80 -3.87 -6.85
CA PHE A 99 -16.37 -2.65 -7.42
C PHE A 99 -15.39 -1.94 -8.38
N GLY A 100 -14.16 -1.70 -7.93
CA GLY A 100 -13.13 -1.07 -8.75
C GLY A 100 -12.75 -1.90 -9.98
N GLY A 101 -12.73 -3.24 -9.86
CA GLY A 101 -12.54 -4.16 -10.99
C GLY A 101 -13.68 -4.12 -12.01
N VAL A 102 -14.93 -3.94 -11.57
CA VAL A 102 -16.07 -3.70 -12.46
C VAL A 102 -15.93 -2.35 -13.17
N LEU A 103 -15.61 -1.28 -12.43
CA LEU A 103 -15.41 0.05 -13.01
C LEU A 103 -14.26 0.09 -14.03
N GLU A 104 -13.21 -0.69 -13.81
CA GLU A 104 -12.11 -0.84 -14.76
C GLU A 104 -12.53 -1.61 -16.01
N ASN A 105 -13.09 -2.82 -15.86
CA ASN A 105 -13.46 -3.69 -16.99
C ASN A 105 -14.58 -3.09 -17.87
N THR A 106 -15.47 -2.29 -17.29
CA THR A 106 -16.51 -1.56 -18.04
C THR A 106 -15.98 -0.31 -18.75
N GLY A 107 -14.72 0.08 -18.51
CA GLY A 107 -14.11 1.27 -19.09
C GLY A 107 -14.58 2.58 -18.47
N MET A 108 -15.36 2.56 -17.37
CA MET A 108 -15.83 3.78 -16.71
C MET A 108 -14.67 4.62 -16.19
N LEU A 109 -13.69 3.99 -15.54
CA LEU A 109 -12.51 4.72 -15.05
C LEU A 109 -11.69 5.29 -16.20
N LYS A 110 -11.59 4.56 -17.32
CA LYS A 110 -10.95 5.04 -18.53
C LYS A 110 -11.64 6.29 -19.07
N ALA A 111 -12.97 6.27 -19.19
CA ALA A 111 -13.74 7.42 -19.65
C ALA A 111 -13.57 8.66 -18.75
N MET A 112 -13.49 8.46 -17.43
CA MET A 112 -13.23 9.56 -16.48
C MET A 112 -11.84 10.15 -16.68
N VAL A 113 -10.80 9.31 -16.72
CA VAL A 113 -9.42 9.77 -16.87
C VAL A 113 -9.17 10.40 -18.25
N ASP A 114 -9.77 9.87 -19.33
CA ASP A 114 -9.70 10.47 -20.67
C ASP A 114 -10.26 11.90 -20.69
N GLN A 115 -11.28 12.18 -19.86
CA GLN A 115 -11.82 13.53 -19.70
C GLN A 115 -10.86 14.45 -18.95
N ILE A 116 -10.19 13.95 -17.91
CA ILE A 116 -9.18 14.70 -17.15
C ILE A 116 -7.93 14.96 -18.02
N LEU A 117 -7.53 14.00 -18.85
CA LEU A 117 -6.41 14.11 -19.79
C LEU A 117 -6.57 15.27 -20.79
N LYS A 118 -7.80 15.66 -21.15
CA LYS A 118 -8.05 16.84 -22.02
C LYS A 118 -7.57 18.16 -21.39
N LEU A 119 -7.42 18.21 -20.07
CA LEU A 119 -6.87 19.35 -19.34
C LEU A 119 -5.33 19.34 -19.34
N ALA A 120 -4.70 18.18 -19.56
CA ALA A 120 -3.26 17.96 -19.50
C ALA A 120 -2.52 18.32 -20.81
N LYS A 121 -2.64 19.58 -21.25
CA LYS A 121 -2.06 20.02 -22.54
C LYS A 121 -0.53 20.18 -22.51
N THR A 122 0.04 20.43 -21.34
CA THR A 122 1.48 20.68 -21.14
C THR A 122 2.12 19.56 -20.31
N SER A 123 3.45 19.38 -20.41
CA SER A 123 4.16 18.38 -19.59
C SER A 123 3.96 18.61 -18.08
N LYS A 124 3.85 19.86 -17.64
CA LYS A 124 3.58 20.23 -16.23
C LYS A 124 2.15 19.87 -15.81
N GLY A 125 1.20 20.16 -16.70
CA GLY A 125 -0.20 19.77 -16.53
C GLY A 125 -0.35 18.26 -16.45
N LEU A 126 0.36 17.51 -17.29
CA LEU A 126 0.30 16.05 -17.31
C LEU A 126 0.72 15.39 -15.99
N LEU A 127 1.82 15.84 -15.38
CA LEU A 127 2.21 15.33 -14.05
C LEU A 127 1.18 15.68 -12.98
N THR A 128 0.71 16.93 -12.96
CA THR A 128 -0.31 17.37 -11.99
C THR A 128 -1.58 16.53 -12.14
N THR A 129 -2.02 16.32 -13.37
CA THR A 129 -3.19 15.52 -13.72
C THR A 129 -3.00 14.05 -13.34
N ALA A 130 -1.80 13.47 -13.47
CA ALA A 130 -1.52 12.11 -13.00
C ALA A 130 -1.64 11.99 -11.47
N VAL A 131 -1.03 12.91 -10.71
CA VAL A 131 -1.15 12.96 -9.24
C VAL A 131 -2.61 13.10 -8.82
N SER A 132 -3.33 14.06 -9.40
CA SER A 132 -4.74 14.29 -9.08
C SER A 132 -5.64 13.12 -9.49
N SER A 133 -5.34 12.43 -10.60
CA SER A 133 -6.11 11.25 -11.03
C SER A 133 -5.91 10.07 -10.10
N ALA A 134 -4.69 9.85 -9.61
CA ALA A 134 -4.42 8.83 -8.60
C ALA A 134 -5.19 9.13 -7.30
N PHE A 135 -5.13 10.38 -6.81
CA PHE A 135 -5.93 10.78 -5.64
C PHE A 135 -7.43 10.60 -5.86
N PHE A 136 -7.94 11.07 -7.00
CA PHE A 136 -9.35 10.93 -7.35
C PHE A 136 -9.79 9.47 -7.43
N THR A 137 -8.92 8.59 -7.93
CA THR A 137 -9.19 7.15 -7.98
C THR A 137 -9.28 6.54 -6.57
N ASN A 138 -8.48 6.99 -5.61
CA ASN A 138 -8.67 6.58 -4.20
C ASN A 138 -10.03 6.99 -3.66
N VAL A 139 -10.45 8.22 -3.96
CA VAL A 139 -11.74 8.78 -3.51
C VAL A 139 -12.90 7.98 -4.10
N THR A 140 -12.81 7.54 -5.36
CA THR A 140 -13.92 6.83 -6.03
C THR A 140 -13.93 5.32 -5.82
N THR A 141 -12.77 4.66 -5.89
CA THR A 141 -12.68 3.19 -5.89
C THR A 141 -12.45 2.60 -4.51
N ALA A 142 -12.18 3.43 -3.51
CA ALA A 142 -11.91 3.02 -2.12
C ALA A 142 -10.70 2.08 -1.96
N GLU A 143 -9.87 1.92 -3.00
CA GLU A 143 -8.77 0.97 -2.98
C GLU A 143 -7.48 1.55 -3.59
N GLN A 144 -6.39 1.48 -2.82
CA GLN A 144 -5.09 2.04 -3.20
C GLN A 144 -4.47 1.31 -4.40
N TYR A 145 -4.60 0.00 -4.50
CA TYR A 145 -4.01 -0.74 -5.61
C TYR A 145 -4.49 -0.23 -6.97
N ILE A 146 -5.80 0.04 -7.09
CA ILE A 146 -6.41 0.53 -8.33
C ILE A 146 -5.98 1.98 -8.62
N SER A 147 -5.82 2.81 -7.57
CA SER A 147 -5.43 4.21 -7.71
C SER A 147 -4.00 4.42 -8.22
N VAL A 148 -3.13 3.42 -8.04
CA VAL A 148 -1.78 3.42 -8.60
C VAL A 148 -1.77 2.81 -10.00
N VAL A 149 -2.33 1.60 -10.13
CA VAL A 149 -2.15 0.77 -11.33
C VAL A 149 -2.95 1.29 -12.52
N LEU A 150 -4.17 1.81 -12.30
CA LEU A 150 -4.97 2.31 -13.41
C LEU A 150 -4.38 3.62 -13.99
N PRO A 151 -4.21 4.72 -13.23
CA PRO A 151 -3.55 5.92 -13.76
C PRO A 151 -2.17 5.60 -14.33
N GLY A 152 -1.40 4.72 -13.68
CA GLY A 152 -0.12 4.25 -14.20
C GLY A 152 -0.23 3.73 -15.64
N ARG A 153 -1.18 2.83 -15.92
CA ARG A 153 -1.40 2.29 -17.28
C ARG A 153 -1.94 3.34 -18.26
N MET A 154 -2.86 4.18 -17.81
CA MET A 154 -3.54 5.15 -18.66
C MET A 154 -2.64 6.29 -19.14
N TYR A 155 -1.73 6.76 -18.29
CA TYR A 155 -0.90 7.92 -18.58
C TYR A 155 0.43 7.57 -19.29
N VAL A 156 0.79 6.29 -19.41
CA VAL A 156 2.06 5.85 -20.04
C VAL A 156 2.28 6.51 -21.39
N GLN A 157 1.29 6.39 -22.28
CA GLN A 157 1.41 6.89 -23.66
C GLN A 157 1.54 8.41 -23.70
N SER A 158 0.74 9.14 -22.92
CA SER A 158 0.81 10.60 -22.86
C SER A 158 2.15 11.11 -22.30
N PHE A 159 2.75 10.39 -21.34
CA PHE A 159 4.09 10.74 -20.82
C PHE A 159 5.16 10.55 -21.90
N LYS A 160 5.06 9.46 -22.68
CA LYS A 160 5.96 9.18 -23.80
C LYS A 160 5.88 10.26 -24.88
N GLU A 161 4.68 10.63 -25.31
CA GLU A 161 4.44 11.69 -26.30
C GLU A 161 5.01 13.05 -25.87
N LYS A 162 5.08 13.30 -24.56
CA LYS A 162 5.68 14.52 -23.98
C LYS A 162 7.18 14.37 -23.66
N LYS A 163 7.83 13.28 -24.10
CA LYS A 163 9.24 12.93 -23.84
C LYS A 163 9.59 12.95 -22.35
N LEU A 164 8.70 12.45 -21.49
CA LEU A 164 8.92 12.33 -20.05
C LEU A 164 9.36 10.92 -19.70
N HIS A 165 10.39 10.81 -18.86
CA HIS A 165 10.88 9.51 -18.40
C HIS A 165 9.81 8.81 -17.53
N PRO A 166 9.56 7.49 -17.69
CA PRO A 166 8.52 6.74 -16.96
C PRO A 166 8.59 6.85 -15.44
N LYS A 167 9.79 7.02 -14.88
CA LYS A 167 9.98 7.28 -13.44
C LYS A 167 9.18 8.49 -12.93
N ASN A 168 8.92 9.50 -13.76
CA ASN A 168 8.09 10.64 -13.36
C ASN A 168 6.64 10.22 -13.16
N LEU A 169 6.12 9.33 -14.02
CA LEU A 169 4.78 8.78 -13.90
C LEU A 169 4.67 7.88 -12.68
N SER A 170 5.62 6.96 -12.51
CA SER A 170 5.71 6.10 -11.32
C SER A 170 5.71 6.94 -10.04
N ARG A 171 6.53 7.99 -9.97
CA ARG A 171 6.51 8.92 -8.84
C ARG A 171 5.16 9.61 -8.66
N ALA A 172 4.56 10.13 -9.73
CA ALA A 172 3.29 10.84 -9.66
C ALA A 172 2.13 9.96 -9.14
N VAL A 173 2.08 8.69 -9.54
CA VAL A 173 1.03 7.76 -9.06
C VAL A 173 1.28 7.30 -7.62
N GLU A 174 2.52 7.18 -7.18
CA GLU A 174 2.85 6.91 -5.77
C GLU A 174 2.51 8.12 -4.88
N ASP A 175 2.88 9.32 -5.32
CA ASP A 175 2.60 10.55 -4.58
C ASP A 175 1.08 10.80 -4.46
N GLY A 176 0.35 10.61 -5.56
CA GLY A 176 -1.09 10.86 -5.62
C GLY A 176 -1.95 9.72 -5.14
N GLY A 177 -1.52 8.46 -5.29
CA GLY A 177 -2.25 7.25 -4.94
C GLY A 177 -1.84 6.70 -3.58
N THR A 178 -0.61 6.22 -3.45
CA THR A 178 -0.13 5.57 -2.22
C THR A 178 -0.22 6.47 -1.00
N LEU A 179 0.24 7.72 -1.09
CA LEU A 179 0.31 8.58 0.08
C LEU A 179 -1.02 9.18 0.51
N THR A 180 -2.00 9.28 -0.39
CA THR A 180 -3.27 9.95 -0.10
C THR A 180 -4.38 9.01 0.33
N SER A 181 -4.21 7.70 0.15
CA SER A 181 -5.22 6.66 0.47
C SER A 181 -5.73 6.77 1.90
N VAL A 182 -4.82 7.05 2.85
CA VAL A 182 -5.11 7.22 4.28
C VAL A 182 -6.04 8.38 4.61
N PHE A 183 -6.28 9.34 3.71
CA PHE A 183 -7.16 10.47 3.99
C PHE A 183 -8.62 10.23 3.61
N VAL A 184 -8.89 9.19 2.83
CA VAL A 184 -10.24 8.90 2.33
C VAL A 184 -10.94 7.96 3.31
N PRO A 185 -12.00 8.38 4.04
CA PRO A 185 -12.51 7.59 5.17
C PRO A 185 -13.05 6.21 4.85
N TRP A 186 -13.49 5.99 3.60
CA TRP A 186 -13.97 4.70 3.11
C TRP A 186 -12.90 3.87 2.40
N ASN A 187 -11.66 4.36 2.34
CA ASN A 187 -10.54 3.63 1.75
C ASN A 187 -9.96 2.61 2.74
N THR A 188 -9.48 1.49 2.21
CA THR A 188 -8.93 0.37 2.98
C THR A 188 -7.82 0.78 3.95
N CYS A 189 -6.92 1.68 3.55
CA CYS A 189 -5.84 2.16 4.42
C CYS A 189 -6.36 2.99 5.61
N ALA A 190 -7.31 3.89 5.36
CA ALA A 190 -7.91 4.71 6.41
C ALA A 190 -8.70 3.86 7.41
N ILE A 191 -9.41 2.85 6.90
CA ILE A 191 -10.19 1.93 7.72
C ILE A 191 -9.31 1.01 8.55
N PHE A 192 -8.18 0.56 8.00
CA PHE A 192 -7.20 -0.16 8.79
C PHE A 192 -6.67 0.68 9.95
N ILE A 193 -6.32 1.95 9.72
CA ILE A 193 -5.85 2.86 10.79
C ILE A 193 -6.94 3.06 11.83
N PHE A 194 -8.18 3.31 11.41
CA PHE A 194 -9.33 3.45 12.31
C PHE A 194 -9.55 2.18 13.14
N ALA A 195 -9.56 1.00 12.53
CA ALA A 195 -9.74 -0.27 13.24
C ALA A 195 -8.60 -0.56 14.23
N THR A 196 -7.39 -0.09 13.93
CA THR A 196 -6.19 -0.38 14.73
C THR A 196 -5.98 0.61 15.88
N LEU A 197 -6.26 1.89 15.65
CA LEU A 197 -5.96 2.97 16.59
C LEU A 197 -7.23 3.59 17.20
N ALA A 198 -8.41 3.26 16.69
CA ALA A 198 -9.68 3.92 17.03
C ALA A 198 -9.68 5.45 16.79
N VAL A 199 -8.84 5.93 15.86
CA VAL A 199 -8.72 7.35 15.51
C VAL A 199 -9.30 7.59 14.13
N HIS A 200 -10.21 8.56 14.01
CA HIS A 200 -10.85 8.86 12.74
C HIS A 200 -9.86 9.55 11.77
N PRO A 201 -9.95 9.34 10.44
CA PRO A 201 -9.06 9.97 9.46
C PRO A 201 -8.90 11.48 9.58
N PHE A 202 -9.96 12.20 9.89
CA PHE A 202 -9.90 13.66 10.09
C PHE A 202 -9.16 14.08 11.36
N GLU A 203 -9.04 13.21 12.35
CA GLU A 203 -8.33 13.49 13.60
C GLU A 203 -6.83 13.28 13.43
N TYR A 204 -6.40 12.21 12.74
CA TYR A 204 -4.98 11.98 12.49
C TYR A 204 -4.43 12.74 11.27
N ALA A 205 -5.30 13.18 10.33
CA ALA A 205 -4.87 13.82 9.09
C ALA A 205 -3.86 14.98 9.28
N PRO A 206 -4.01 15.89 10.28
CA PRO A 206 -3.04 16.95 10.52
C PRO A 206 -1.64 16.45 10.89
N TYR A 207 -1.53 15.25 11.46
CA TYR A 207 -0.28 14.64 11.90
C TYR A 207 0.37 13.78 10.80
N ALA A 208 -0.38 13.42 9.76
CA ALA A 208 0.13 12.69 8.59
C ALA A 208 0.84 13.64 7.61
N VAL A 209 1.83 14.40 8.12
CA VAL A 209 2.52 15.48 7.39
C VAL A 209 3.13 14.99 6.09
N LEU A 210 3.83 13.85 6.11
CA LEU A 210 4.42 13.27 4.92
C LEU A 210 3.37 12.99 3.83
N ASN A 211 2.22 12.45 4.23
CA ASN A 211 1.17 12.00 3.32
C ASN A 211 0.53 13.14 2.53
N PHE A 212 0.35 14.33 3.11
CA PHE A 212 -0.19 15.48 2.37
C PHE A 212 0.89 16.39 1.77
N VAL A 213 2.07 16.50 2.40
CA VAL A 213 3.16 17.36 1.89
C VAL A 213 3.73 16.80 0.59
N VAL A 214 3.94 15.49 0.49
CA VAL A 214 4.56 14.90 -0.70
C VAL A 214 3.74 15.13 -1.98
N PRO A 215 2.40 14.87 -2.04
CA PRO A 215 1.61 15.22 -3.21
C PRO A 215 1.69 16.71 -3.57
N ILE A 216 1.69 17.61 -2.57
CA ILE A 216 1.83 19.06 -2.78
C ILE A 216 3.19 19.39 -3.40
N LEU A 217 4.28 18.85 -2.83
CA LEU A 217 5.63 19.03 -3.37
C LEU A 217 5.76 18.43 -4.78
N SER A 218 5.13 17.29 -5.04
CA SER A 218 5.13 16.66 -6.36
C SER A 218 4.52 17.58 -7.42
N ILE A 219 3.39 18.23 -7.09
CA ILE A 219 2.77 19.24 -7.95
C ILE A 219 3.73 20.43 -8.11
N ILE A 220 4.28 20.98 -7.03
CA ILE A 220 5.25 22.10 -7.11
C ILE A 220 6.44 21.74 -8.02
N TYR A 221 6.97 20.52 -7.92
CA TYR A 221 8.08 20.03 -8.74
C TYR A 221 7.68 19.85 -10.20
N ALA A 222 6.45 19.41 -10.47
CA ALA A 222 5.90 19.39 -11.83
C ALA A 222 5.88 20.79 -12.47
N TRP A 223 5.52 21.82 -11.70
CA TRP A 223 5.43 23.21 -12.21
C TRP A 223 6.78 23.91 -12.34
N THR A 224 7.68 23.68 -11.38
CA THR A 224 9.04 24.25 -11.38
C THR A 224 9.99 23.52 -12.33
N GLY A 225 9.70 22.25 -12.66
CA GLY A 225 10.60 21.39 -13.42
C GLY A 225 11.71 20.77 -12.57
N PHE A 226 11.74 21.01 -11.26
CA PHE A 226 12.72 20.43 -10.36
C PHE A 226 12.60 18.92 -10.35
N THR A 227 13.72 18.20 -10.57
CA THR A 227 13.82 16.73 -10.66
C THR A 227 13.04 16.05 -11.80
N ILE A 228 12.37 16.82 -12.69
CA ILE A 228 11.63 16.24 -13.82
C ILE A 228 12.61 15.75 -14.89
N THR A 229 12.63 14.45 -15.13
CA THR A 229 13.56 13.84 -16.09
C THR A 229 12.89 13.64 -17.44
N ARG A 230 13.56 14.08 -18.51
CA ARG A 230 13.09 13.87 -19.88
C ARG A 230 13.81 12.69 -20.51
N LEU A 231 13.14 12.04 -21.45
CA LEU A 231 13.77 11.05 -22.33
C LEU A 231 14.68 11.79 -23.32
N THR A 232 15.87 11.24 -23.53
CA THR A 232 16.68 11.55 -24.72
C THR A 232 16.03 10.96 -25.96
N ASP A 233 16.38 11.47 -27.13
CA ASP A 233 15.84 10.94 -28.39
C ASP A 233 16.24 9.46 -28.60
N GLU A 234 17.43 9.05 -28.16
CA GLU A 234 17.87 7.66 -28.20
C GLU A 234 17.06 6.75 -27.26
N GLU A 235 16.82 7.18 -26.01
CA GLU A 235 16.01 6.43 -25.05
C GLU A 235 14.56 6.28 -25.53
N ALA A 236 13.98 7.33 -26.12
CA ALA A 236 12.63 7.29 -26.68
C ALA A 236 12.53 6.25 -27.82
N LEU A 237 13.54 6.21 -28.71
CA LEU A 237 13.60 5.28 -29.83
C LEU A 237 13.82 3.83 -29.37
N GLN A 238 14.62 3.62 -28.32
CA GLN A 238 14.80 2.31 -27.71
C GLN A 238 13.50 1.80 -27.07
N MET A 239 12.77 2.66 -26.36
CA MET A 239 11.47 2.30 -25.79
C MET A 239 10.45 1.94 -26.87
N GLU A 240 10.40 2.68 -27.98
CA GLU A 240 9.54 2.34 -29.13
C GLU A 240 9.85 0.98 -29.73
N ARG A 241 11.14 0.65 -29.92
CA ARG A 241 11.55 -0.66 -30.44
C ARG A 241 11.19 -1.79 -29.48
N ALA A 242 11.44 -1.61 -28.18
CA ALA A 242 11.11 -2.61 -27.16
C ALA A 242 9.60 -2.90 -27.09
N GLU A 243 8.75 -1.89 -27.24
CA GLU A 243 7.30 -2.07 -27.31
C GLU A 243 6.88 -2.84 -28.57
N GLN A 244 7.41 -2.48 -29.74
CA GLN A 244 7.12 -3.20 -31.00
C GLN A 244 7.52 -4.68 -30.90
N GLU A 245 8.68 -4.98 -30.33
CA GLU A 245 9.12 -6.36 -30.09
C GLU A 245 8.21 -7.11 -29.10
N SER A 246 7.66 -6.41 -28.11
CA SER A 246 6.75 -6.99 -27.11
C SER A 246 5.38 -7.30 -27.70
N GLU A 247 4.83 -6.37 -28.49
CA GLU A 247 3.57 -6.56 -29.23
C GLU A 247 3.70 -7.71 -30.25
N GLN A 248 4.83 -7.80 -30.95
CA GLN A 248 5.08 -8.84 -31.93
C GLN A 248 5.26 -10.23 -31.31
N LYS A 249 5.66 -10.32 -30.04
CA LYS A 249 5.72 -11.57 -29.27
C LYS A 249 4.39 -11.97 -28.63
N ALA A 250 3.44 -11.04 -28.52
CA ALA A 250 2.12 -11.25 -27.94
C ALA A 250 1.07 -11.72 -28.96
N ILE A 251 1.40 -11.68 -30.25
CA ILE A 251 0.64 -12.20 -31.39
C ILE A 251 1.14 -13.61 -31.72
#